data_AF-A0A2V9WK74-F1
#
_entry.id   AF-A0A2V9WK74-F1
#
_cell.length_a   1.000
_cell.length_b   1.000
_cell.length_c   1.000
_cell.angle_alpha   90.00
_cell.angle_beta   90.00
_cell.angle_gamma   90.00
#
_symmetry.space_group_name_H-M   'P 1'
#
loop_
_entity.id
_entity.type
_entity.pdbx_description
1 polymer ?
#
loop_
_entity_poly.entity_id
_entity_poly.type
_entity_poly.pdbx_seq_one_letter_code
_entity_poly.pdbx_strand_id
1 'polypeptide(L)'
;MKATILAIVWSVLVLVSLGAAATPPGKNANTVAAIVTNNDNADTMRVQGELRFRTNCGRCHAAPHKFPPRMMATIVRHMRVRATITDEDMRLVLFYMTQ
;
A
#
# COMPACT_ATOMS: atom_id res chain seq x y z
N MET A 1 33.89 -29.42 11.78
CA MET A 1 32.65 -28.74 12.22
C MET A 1 32.31 -27.51 11.38
N LYS A 2 33.27 -26.64 11.00
CA LYS A 2 32.99 -25.45 10.15
C LYS A 2 32.69 -25.80 8.68
N ALA A 3 33.31 -26.84 8.12
CA ALA A 3 33.15 -27.24 6.71
C ALA A 3 31.80 -27.92 6.41
N THR A 4 31.19 -28.60 7.39
CA THR A 4 29.89 -29.27 7.24
C THR A 4 28.72 -28.28 7.19
N ILE A 5 28.85 -27.12 7.85
CA ILE A 5 27.84 -26.06 7.86
C ILE A 5 27.80 -25.32 6.51
N LEU A 6 28.95 -25.10 5.88
CA LEU A 6 29.03 -24.45 4.55
C LEU A 6 28.37 -25.31 3.45
N ALA A 7 28.52 -26.64 3.51
CA ALA A 7 27.96 -27.56 2.53
C ALA A 7 26.42 -27.65 2.59
N ILE A 8 25.83 -27.49 3.79
CA ILE A 8 24.37 -27.50 3.99
C ILE A 8 23.75 -26.18 3.47
N VAL A 9 24.41 -25.05 3.69
CA VAL A 9 23.94 -23.74 3.19
C VAL A 9 23.96 -23.67 1.66
N TRP A 10 24.94 -24.32 1.02
CA TRP A 10 24.99 -24.41 -0.44
C TRP A 10 23.96 -25.38 -1.05
N SER A 11 23.57 -26.44 -0.33
CA SER A 11 22.60 -27.42 -0.84
C SER A 11 21.14 -26.93 -0.74
N VAL A 12 20.84 -25.98 0.15
CA VAL A 12 19.51 -25.34 0.24
C VAL A 12 19.30 -24.25 -0.83
N LEU A 13 20.37 -23.66 -1.37
CA LEU A 13 20.27 -22.54 -2.31
C LEU A 13 19.95 -22.96 -3.78
N VAL A 14 20.03 -24.24 -4.11
CA VAL A 14 19.94 -24.74 -5.51
C VAL A 14 18.54 -25.27 -5.89
N LEU A 15 17.58 -25.35 -4.96
CA LEU A 15 16.28 -26.00 -5.18
C LEU A 15 15.09 -25.06 -5.50
N VAL A 16 15.31 -23.77 -5.75
CA VAL A 16 14.22 -22.79 -6.01
C VAL A 16 14.35 -22.15 -7.40
N SER A 17 14.30 -22.97 -8.45
CA SER A 17 14.21 -22.49 -9.83
C SER A 17 13.45 -23.48 -10.71
N LEU A 18 12.16 -23.70 -10.42
CA LEU A 18 11.25 -24.33 -11.39
C LEU A 18 9.80 -23.90 -11.13
N GLY A 19 9.36 -22.87 -11.86
CA GLY A 19 7.97 -22.43 -11.91
C GLY A 19 7.65 -21.95 -13.33
N ALA A 20 7.27 -22.90 -14.19
CA ALA A 20 6.95 -22.69 -15.59
C ALA A 20 5.70 -21.83 -15.78
N ALA A 21 5.77 -20.95 -16.77
CA ALA A 21 4.67 -20.12 -17.25
C ALA A 21 3.51 -20.97 -17.81
N ALA A 22 2.30 -20.72 -17.31
CA ALA A 22 1.06 -21.21 -17.91
C ALA A 22 0.11 -20.02 -18.13
N THR A 23 -0.01 -19.59 -19.38
CA THR A 23 -0.99 -18.58 -19.81
C THR A 23 -2.22 -19.31 -20.36
N PRO A 24 -3.41 -19.21 -19.73
CA PRO A 24 -4.65 -19.63 -20.38
C PRO A 24 -5.22 -18.51 -21.28
N PRO A 25 -5.89 -18.86 -22.39
CA PRO A 25 -6.42 -17.92 -23.36
C PRO A 25 -7.73 -17.26 -22.87
N GLY A 26 -8.00 -16.09 -23.45
CA GLY A 26 -9.05 -15.17 -23.05
C GLY A 26 -10.46 -15.76 -22.99
N LYS A 27 -11.21 -15.33 -21.98
CA LYS A 27 -12.67 -15.39 -21.93
C LYS A 27 -13.19 -13.97 -22.05
N ASN A 28 -13.75 -13.66 -23.22
CA ASN A 28 -14.69 -12.55 -23.38
C ASN A 28 -15.90 -12.83 -22.49
N ALA A 29 -15.95 -12.15 -21.35
CA ALA A 29 -17.10 -12.15 -20.46
C ALA A 29 -17.65 -10.72 -20.39
N ASN A 30 -18.67 -10.51 -21.21
CA ASN A 30 -19.87 -9.70 -20.96
C ASN A 30 -19.79 -8.57 -19.92
N THR A 31 -20.07 -7.37 -20.42
CA THR A 31 -20.23 -6.05 -19.80
C THR A 31 -21.27 -5.98 -18.66
N VAL A 32 -21.06 -6.70 -17.55
CA VAL A 32 -21.81 -6.53 -16.30
C VAL A 32 -20.90 -6.55 -15.04
N ALA A 33 -19.62 -6.92 -15.16
CA ALA A 33 -18.68 -7.00 -14.03
C ALA A 33 -18.04 -5.65 -13.59
N ALA A 34 -18.33 -4.53 -14.25
CA ALA A 34 -17.63 -3.26 -14.04
C ALA A 34 -18.15 -2.42 -12.85
N ILE A 35 -19.24 -2.82 -12.19
CA ILE A 35 -19.88 -2.01 -11.14
C ILE A 35 -19.33 -2.36 -9.74
N VAL A 36 -18.87 -3.60 -9.51
CA VAL A 36 -18.43 -4.06 -8.18
C VAL A 36 -16.99 -3.63 -7.86
N THR A 37 -16.12 -3.50 -8.87
CA THR A 37 -14.68 -3.26 -8.67
C THR A 37 -14.31 -1.84 -8.22
N ASN A 38 -15.18 -0.85 -8.44
CA ASN A 38 -14.87 0.54 -8.08
C ASN A 38 -15.02 0.82 -6.58
N ASN A 39 -16.02 0.23 -5.93
CA ASN A 39 -16.23 0.42 -4.48
C ASN A 39 -15.17 -0.31 -3.66
N ASP A 40 -14.80 -1.53 -4.07
CA ASP A 40 -13.78 -2.32 -3.37
C ASP A 40 -12.44 -1.56 -3.31
N ASN A 41 -12.04 -0.89 -4.40
CA ASN A 41 -10.82 -0.10 -4.42
C ASN A 41 -10.91 1.11 -3.47
N ALA A 42 -11.99 1.89 -3.56
CA ALA A 42 -12.18 3.06 -2.70
C ALA A 42 -12.23 2.70 -1.21
N ASP A 43 -12.89 1.60 -0.85
CA ASP A 43 -12.91 1.10 0.53
C ASP A 43 -11.54 0.64 0.99
N THR A 44 -10.80 -0.07 0.12
CA THR A 44 -9.43 -0.49 0.43
C THR A 44 -8.53 0.74 0.67
N MET A 45 -8.62 1.77 -0.18
CA MET A 45 -7.88 3.01 -0.01
C MET A 45 -8.26 3.75 1.27
N ARG A 46 -9.55 3.75 1.65
CA ARG A 46 -10.02 4.36 2.89
C ARG A 46 -9.46 3.66 4.12
N VAL A 47 -9.53 2.33 4.16
CA VAL A 47 -9.01 1.51 5.28
C VAL A 47 -7.49 1.65 5.39
N GLN A 48 -6.77 1.58 4.26
CA GLN A 48 -5.32 1.79 4.25
C GLN A 48 -4.96 3.22 4.68
N GLY A 49 -5.70 4.22 4.20
CA GLY A 49 -5.50 5.61 4.58
C GLY A 49 -5.72 5.87 6.08
N GLU A 50 -6.75 5.26 6.68
CA GLU A 50 -6.99 5.33 8.12
C GLU A 50 -5.81 4.74 8.91
N LEU A 51 -5.32 3.56 8.50
CA LEU A 51 -4.17 2.92 9.13
C LEU A 51 -2.93 3.83 9.08
N ARG A 52 -2.64 4.42 7.92
CA ARG A 52 -1.50 5.33 7.74
C ARG A 52 -1.68 6.63 8.53
N PHE A 53 -2.91 7.14 8.63
CA PHE A 53 -3.21 8.30 9.45
C PHE A 53 -2.94 8.01 10.93
N ARG A 54 -3.40 6.87 11.45
CA ARG A 54 -3.15 6.47 12.85
C ARG A 54 -1.69 6.22 13.17
N THR A 55 -0.93 5.75 12.17
CA THR A 55 0.50 5.44 12.33
C THR A 55 1.37 6.69 12.30
N ASN A 56 1.05 7.63 11.41
CA ASN A 56 1.93 8.77 11.11
C ASN A 56 1.44 10.10 11.72
N CYS A 57 0.14 10.28 11.86
CA CYS A 57 -0.48 11.49 12.40
C CYS A 57 -0.73 11.34 13.91
N GLY A 58 -0.97 12.44 14.62
CA GLY A 58 -1.21 12.41 16.07
C GLY A 58 0.05 12.32 16.94
N ARG A 59 1.21 11.94 16.36
CA ARG A 59 2.49 11.79 17.07
C ARG A 59 3.02 13.11 17.65
N CYS A 60 2.83 14.21 16.93
CA CYS A 60 3.39 15.52 17.30
C CYS A 60 2.32 16.50 17.81
N HIS A 61 1.07 16.37 17.34
CA HIS A 61 -0.06 17.20 17.73
C HIS A 61 -1.37 16.49 17.41
N ALA A 62 -2.46 16.92 18.04
CA ALA A 62 -3.80 16.45 17.68
C ALA A 62 -4.13 16.82 16.22
N ALA A 63 -4.86 15.96 15.52
CA ALA A 63 -5.28 16.23 14.15
C ALA A 63 -6.12 17.52 14.10
N PRO A 64 -5.91 18.40 13.12
CA PRO A 64 -6.70 19.61 12.99
C PRO A 64 -8.15 19.29 12.59
N HIS A 65 -9.02 20.28 12.70
CA HIS A 65 -10.38 20.19 12.16
C HIS A 65 -10.36 19.93 10.64
N LYS A 66 -11.48 19.46 10.09
CA LYS A 66 -11.60 19.14 8.66
C LYS A 66 -11.45 20.42 7.84
N PHE A 67 -10.41 20.48 7.01
CA PHE A 67 -10.20 21.55 6.04
C PHE A 67 -10.79 21.18 4.67
N PRO A 68 -11.06 22.17 3.79
CA PRO A 68 -11.38 21.89 2.39
C PRO A 68 -10.30 21.02 1.71
N PRO A 69 -10.65 20.12 0.78
CA PRO A 69 -9.70 19.14 0.22
C PRO A 69 -8.39 19.73 -0.33
N ARG A 70 -8.46 20.90 -0.99
CA ARG A 70 -7.27 21.58 -1.52
C ARG A 70 -6.31 22.04 -0.42
N MET A 71 -6.84 22.54 0.68
CA MET A 71 -6.04 22.98 1.82
C MET A 71 -5.43 21.76 2.53
N MET A 72 -6.21 20.68 2.68
CA MET A 72 -5.71 19.44 3.27
C MET A 72 -4.56 18.84 2.45
N ALA A 73 -4.65 18.87 1.11
CA ALA A 73 -3.55 18.43 0.24
C ALA A 73 -2.25 19.20 0.48
N THR A 74 -2.31 20.52 0.66
CA THR A 74 -1.13 21.34 0.98
C THR A 74 -0.55 20.96 2.34
N ILE A 75 -1.40 20.79 3.35
CA ILE A 75 -0.98 20.42 4.71
C ILE A 75 -0.31 19.05 4.72
N VAL A 76 -0.95 18.03 4.14
CA VAL A 76 -0.43 16.66 4.11
C VAL A 76 0.88 16.58 3.31
N ARG A 77 1.02 17.36 2.23
CA ARG A 77 2.29 17.47 1.48
C ARG A 77 3.40 18.10 2.32
N HIS A 78 3.11 19.10 3.15
CA HIS A 78 4.10 19.65 4.09
C HIS A 78 4.45 18.62 5.18
N MET A 79 3.44 17.90 5.69
CA MET A 79 3.63 16.85 6.69
C MET A 79 4.42 15.65 6.16
N ARG A 80 4.37 15.36 4.85
CA ARG A 80 5.22 14.34 4.24
C ARG A 80 6.70 14.54 4.61
N VAL A 81 7.19 15.76 4.47
CA VAL A 81 8.58 16.11 4.78
C VAL A 81 8.80 16.16 6.29
N ARG A 82 7.91 16.82 7.03
CA ARG A 82 8.05 17.05 8.48
C ARG A 82 7.95 15.77 9.32
N ALA A 83 7.03 14.89 8.97
CA ALA A 83 6.74 13.65 9.68
C ALA A 83 7.34 12.42 8.97
N THR A 84 8.22 12.62 7.99
CA THR A 84 8.94 11.57 7.26
C THR A 84 8.02 10.50 6.68
N ILE A 85 6.90 10.93 6.09
CA ILE A 85 5.89 10.05 5.49
C ILE A 85 6.32 9.73 4.05
N THR A 86 6.11 8.49 3.61
CA THR A 86 6.38 8.11 2.22
C THR A 86 5.41 8.78 1.25
N ASP A 87 5.73 8.80 -0.04
CA ASP A 87 4.80 9.30 -1.07
C ASP A 87 3.49 8.51 -1.12
N GLU A 88 3.55 7.20 -0.88
CA GLU A 88 2.38 6.34 -0.90
C GLU A 88 1.49 6.57 0.32
N ASP A 89 2.08 6.58 1.52
CA ASP A 89 1.35 6.86 2.75
C ASP A 89 0.72 8.26 2.69
N MET A 90 1.41 9.25 2.12
CA MET A 90 0.84 10.59 1.89
C MET A 90 -0.44 10.55 1.03
N ARG A 91 -0.45 9.78 -0.07
CA ARG A 91 -1.63 9.66 -0.95
C ARG A 91 -2.80 9.00 -0.24
N LEU A 92 -2.54 7.91 0.48
CA LEU A 92 -3.56 7.17 1.22
C LEU A 92 -4.14 8.01 2.37
N VAL A 93 -3.29 8.69 3.13
CA VAL A 93 -3.72 9.63 4.19
C VAL A 93 -4.56 10.75 3.59
N LEU A 94 -4.11 11.35 2.48
CA LEU A 94 -4.86 12.43 1.84
C LEU A 94 -6.24 11.95 1.41
N PHE A 95 -6.33 10.79 0.76
CA PHE A 95 -7.61 10.20 0.35
C PHE A 95 -8.54 10.07 1.57
N TYR A 96 -8.07 9.43 2.64
CA TYR A 96 -8.83 9.25 3.88
C TYR A 96 -9.32 10.57 4.50
N MET A 97 -8.49 11.61 4.51
CA MET A 97 -8.84 12.91 5.12
C MET A 97 -9.78 13.78 4.27
N THR A 98 -9.98 13.43 2.99
CA THR A 98 -10.79 14.24 2.05
C THR A 98 -12.09 13.59 1.60
N GLN A 99 -12.37 12.36 2.02
CA GLN A 99 -13.75 11.83 2.06
C GLN A 99 -14.50 12.52 3.20
#